data_AF-A0A0F9K0Z2-F1
#
_entry.id   AF-A0A0F9K0Z2-F1
#
_cell.length_a   1.000
_cell.length_b   1.000
_cell.length_c   1.000
_cell.angle_alpha   90.00
_cell.angle_beta   90.00
_cell.angle_gamma   90.00
#
_symmetry.space_group_name_H-M   'P 1'
#
loop_
_entity.id
_entity.type
_entity.pdbx_description
1 polymer ?
#
loop_
_entity_poly.entity_id
_entity_poly.type
_entity_poly.pdbx_seq_one_letter_code
_entity_poly.pdbx_strand_id
1 'polypeptide(L)'
;MTKKICDKCFKEIKSKDDYFKVITYMKGEEVLEKFMHKICHESTNEENKKQLQQALQPIMNMSRGLLRTLGIKQPKEVYDIK
;
A
#
# COMPACT_ATOMS: atom_id res chain seq x y z
N MET A 1 -11.01 30.67 -3.18
CA MET A 1 -10.07 29.54 -3.06
C MET A 1 -10.88 28.26 -2.93
N THR A 2 -10.71 27.31 -3.85
CA THR A 2 -11.38 26.01 -3.79
C THR A 2 -10.79 25.21 -2.64
N LYS A 3 -11.62 24.83 -1.67
CA LYS A 3 -11.18 24.07 -0.49
C LYS A 3 -10.76 22.67 -0.92
N LYS A 4 -9.54 22.25 -0.59
CA LYS A 4 -9.08 20.88 -0.79
C LYS A 4 -9.55 20.05 0.40
N ILE A 5 -10.27 18.96 0.17
CA ILE A 5 -10.80 18.07 1.22
C ILE A 5 -10.09 16.73 1.11
N CYS A 6 -9.61 16.20 2.24
CA CYS A 6 -8.98 14.88 2.29
C CYS A 6 -10.02 13.77 2.07
N ASP A 7 -9.81 12.90 1.10
CA ASP A 7 -10.74 11.80 0.75
C ASP A 7 -10.88 10.74 1.87
N LYS A 8 -9.83 10.52 2.68
CA LYS A 8 -9.85 9.53 3.77
C LYS A 8 -10.56 10.02 5.03
N CYS A 9 -10.29 11.26 5.46
CA CYS A 9 -10.75 11.77 6.75
C CYS A 9 -11.81 12.88 6.64
N PHE A 10 -12.16 13.30 5.42
CA PHE A 10 -13.15 14.33 5.10
C PHE A 10 -12.89 15.69 5.76
N LYS A 11 -11.67 15.93 6.25
CA LYS A 11 -11.22 17.21 6.80
C LYS A 11 -10.63 18.10 5.70
N GLU A 12 -10.81 19.40 5.86
CA GLU A 12 -10.19 20.41 4.99
C GLU A 12 -8.66 20.38 5.13
N ILE A 13 -7.97 20.37 3.99
CA ILE A 13 -6.52 20.48 3.87
C ILE A 13 -6.18 21.97 3.84
N LYS A 14 -5.51 22.46 4.88
CA LYS A 14 -5.07 23.86 4.94
C LYS A 14 -3.86 24.05 4.03
N SER A 15 -3.63 25.27 3.55
CA SER A 15 -2.50 25.58 2.64
C SER A 15 -1.11 25.27 3.21
N LYS A 16 -0.99 25.13 4.54
CA LYS A 16 0.25 24.75 5.24
C LYS A 16 0.38 23.23 5.47
N ASP A 17 -0.66 22.46 5.20
CA ASP A 17 -0.65 21.02 5.45
C ASP A 17 0.06 20.31 4.30
N ASP A 18 0.91 19.33 4.61
CA ASP A 18 1.48 18.43 3.60
C ASP A 18 0.38 17.47 3.10
N TYR A 19 0.16 17.47 1.77
CA TYR A 19 -0.85 16.62 1.13
C TYR A 19 -0.35 16.00 -0.18
N PHE A 20 -0.97 14.89 -0.56
CA PHE A 20 -0.79 14.23 -1.85
C PHE A 20 -2.01 14.47 -2.74
N LYS A 21 -1.75 14.62 -4.03
CA LYS A 21 -2.77 14.51 -5.10
C LYS A 21 -2.84 13.04 -5.52
N VAL A 22 -4.02 12.46 -5.42
CA VAL A 22 -4.29 11.06 -5.77
C VAL A 22 -5.16 11.05 -7.01
N ILE A 23 -4.66 10.48 -8.09
CA ILE A 23 -5.38 10.38 -9.37
C ILE A 23 -6.04 9.00 -9.44
N THR A 24 -7.36 8.99 -9.59
CA THR A 24 -8.13 7.75 -9.77
C THR A 24 -8.32 7.50 -11.25
N TYR A 25 -7.86 6.34 -11.72
CA TYR A 25 -8.06 5.89 -13.09
C TYR A 25 -9.16 4.84 -13.14
N MET A 26 -10.12 4.99 -14.06
CA MET A 26 -11.08 3.93 -14.39
C MET A 26 -10.95 3.58 -15.87
N LYS A 27 -10.85 2.29 -16.19
CA LYS A 27 -10.69 1.79 -17.57
C LYS A 27 -9.52 2.43 -18.33
N GLY A 28 -8.48 2.87 -17.61
CA GLY A 28 -7.29 3.51 -18.20
C GLY A 28 -7.42 5.01 -18.43
N GLU A 29 -8.58 5.61 -18.16
CA GLU A 29 -8.79 7.05 -18.22
C GLU A 29 -8.70 7.67 -16.83
N GLU A 30 -8.13 8.87 -16.73
CA GLU A 30 -8.13 9.67 -15.50
C GLU A 30 -9.55 10.19 -15.25
N VAL A 31 -10.17 9.72 -14.16
CA VAL A 31 -11.59 10.00 -13.87
C VAL A 31 -11.75 10.97 -12.72
N LEU A 32 -10.85 10.96 -11.73
CA LEU A 32 -11.00 11.82 -10.57
C LEU A 32 -9.69 12.21 -9.90
N GLU A 33 -9.46 13.51 -9.80
CA GLU A 33 -8.44 14.10 -8.94
C GLU A 33 -8.97 14.18 -7.50
N LYS A 34 -8.30 13.49 -6.58
CA LYS A 34 -8.56 13.52 -5.14
C LYS A 34 -7.36 14.08 -4.39
N PHE A 35 -7.58 14.53 -3.15
CA PHE A 35 -6.51 14.99 -2.27
C PHE A 35 -6.51 14.18 -0.98
N MET A 36 -5.33 13.95 -0.40
CA MET A 36 -5.18 13.27 0.89
C MET A 36 -4.08 13.92 1.73
N HIS A 37 -4.31 14.07 3.03
CA HIS A 37 -3.21 14.43 3.95
C HIS A 37 -2.09 13.38 3.89
N LYS A 38 -0.84 13.82 4.07
CA LYS A 38 0.32 12.93 4.12
C LYS A 38 0.14 11.77 5.11
N ILE A 39 -0.31 12.10 6.33
CA ILE A 39 -0.60 11.11 7.39
C ILE A 39 -1.69 10.12 6.96
N CYS A 40 -2.73 10.60 6.28
CA CYS A 40 -3.79 9.74 5.77
C CYS A 40 -3.30 8.80 4.67
N HIS A 41 -2.40 9.26 3.82
CA HIS A 41 -1.80 8.46 2.75
C HIS A 41 -0.86 7.38 3.30
N GLU A 42 0.01 7.74 4.24
CA GLU A 42 0.94 6.82 4.89
C GLU A 42 0.21 5.69 5.63
N SER A 43 -0.84 6.04 6.40
CA SER A 43 -1.65 5.01 7.08
C SER A 43 -2.34 4.05 6.12
N THR A 44 -2.87 4.53 4.98
CA THR A 44 -3.44 3.65 3.95
C THR A 44 -2.39 2.73 3.35
N ASN A 45 -1.17 3.22 3.14
CA ASN A 45 -0.09 2.42 2.57
C ASN A 45 0.36 1.31 3.53
N GLU A 46 0.45 1.60 4.84
CA GLU A 46 0.74 0.58 5.84
C GLU A 46 -0.37 -0.48 5.97
N GLU A 47 -1.64 -0.05 5.94
CA GLU A 47 -2.81 -0.95 5.93
C GLU A 47 -2.77 -1.88 4.71
N ASN A 48 -2.53 -1.32 3.51
CA ASN A 48 -2.38 -2.09 2.28
C ASN A 48 -1.20 -3.07 2.35
N LYS A 49 -0.06 -2.65 2.90
CA LYS A 49 1.12 -3.51 3.07
C LYS A 49 0.80 -4.70 4.00
N LYS A 50 0.10 -4.45 5.11
CA LYS A 50 -0.33 -5.51 6.04
C LYS A 50 -1.30 -6.48 5.37
N GLN A 51 -2.29 -5.97 4.63
CA GLN A 51 -3.23 -6.82 3.89
C GLN A 51 -2.52 -7.65 2.81
N LEU A 52 -1.57 -7.06 2.08
CA LEU A 52 -0.77 -7.76 1.08
C LEU A 52 0.07 -8.86 1.74
N GLN A 53 0.72 -8.58 2.86
CA GLN A 53 1.47 -9.58 3.63
C GLN A 53 0.58 -10.73 4.08
N GLN A 54 -0.62 -10.44 4.61
CA GLN A 54 -1.59 -11.45 5.02
C GLN A 54 -2.08 -12.31 3.84
N ALA A 55 -2.31 -11.70 2.67
CA ALA A 55 -2.73 -12.41 1.47
C ALA A 55 -1.61 -13.28 0.87
N LEU A 56 -0.34 -12.85 0.97
CA LEU A 56 0.82 -13.58 0.44
C LEU A 56 1.31 -14.69 1.38
N GLN A 57 1.06 -14.59 2.69
CA GLN A 57 1.54 -15.56 3.68
C GLN A 57 1.14 -17.02 3.36
N PRO A 58 -0.11 -17.33 2.97
CA PRO A 58 -0.50 -18.69 2.60
C PRO A 58 0.24 -19.18 1.35
N ILE A 59 0.44 -18.33 0.35
CA ILE A 59 1.14 -18.66 -0.89
C ILE A 59 2.61 -18.98 -0.60
N MET A 60 3.27 -18.16 0.24
CA MET A 60 4.64 -18.42 0.69
C MET A 60 4.75 -19.69 1.52
N ASN A 61 3.76 -20.02 2.34
CA ASN A 61 3.76 -21.25 3.12
C ASN A 61 3.57 -22.50 2.24
N MET A 62 2.69 -22.43 1.24
CA MET A 62 2.50 -23.51 0.27
C MET A 62 3.75 -23.73 -0.59
N SER A 63 4.38 -22.67 -1.08
CA SER A 63 5.61 -22.78 -1.86
C SER A 63 6.76 -23.36 -1.03
N ARG A 64 6.89 -22.97 0.24
CA ARG A 64 7.85 -23.58 1.18
C ARG A 64 7.58 -25.07 1.41
N GLY A 65 6.32 -25.48 1.52
CA GLY A 65 5.93 -26.88 1.63
C GLY A 65 6.36 -27.69 0.40
N LEU A 66 6.04 -27.20 -0.80
CA LEU A 66 6.40 -27.84 -2.06
C LEU A 66 7.92 -27.94 -2.25
N LEU A 67 8.68 -26.89 -1.93
CA LEU A 67 10.14 -26.89 -2.05
C LEU A 67 10.80 -27.88 -1.07
N ARG A 68 10.25 -28.05 0.12
CA ARG A 68 10.67 -29.10 1.07
C ARG A 68 10.39 -30.49 0.52
N THR A 69 9.22 -30.72 -0.08
CA THR A 69 8.85 -32.00 -0.70
C THR A 69 9.77 -32.34 -1.88
N LEU A 70 10.24 -31.34 -2.62
CA LEU A 70 11.18 -31.49 -3.74
C LEU A 70 12.65 -31.59 -3.30
N GLY A 71 12.96 -31.56 -2.00
CA GLY A 71 14.33 -31.63 -1.47
C GLY A 71 15.18 -30.39 -1.75
N ILE A 72 14.58 -29.31 -2.27
CA ILE A 72 15.26 -28.06 -2.58
C ILE A 72 15.39 -27.27 -1.27
N LYS A 73 16.56 -27.37 -0.63
CA LYS A 73 16.90 -26.50 0.50
C LYS A 73 17.02 -25.07 -0.02
N GLN A 74 16.08 -24.19 0.37
CA GLN A 74 16.22 -22.77 0.09
C GLN A 74 17.54 -22.27 0.69
N PRO A 75 18.32 -21.44 -0.03
CA PRO A 75 19.42 -20.71 0.59
C PRO A 75 18.84 -19.86 1.73
N LYS A 76 19.54 -19.81 2.87
CA LYS A 76 19.20 -18.90 3.98
C LYS A 76 19.08 -17.49 3.42
N GLU A 77 17.87 -16.95 3.39
CA GLU A 77 17.66 -15.55 3.05
C GLU A 77 18.34 -14.68 4.12
N VAL A 78 19.42 -14.01 3.73
CA VAL A 78 19.98 -12.88 4.47
C VAL A 78 19.08 -11.69 4.16
N TYR A 79 18.05 -11.49 4.97
CA TYR A 79 17.33 -10.22 5.02
C TYR A 79 17.86 -9.40 6.21
N ASP A 80 19.04 -8.82 6.05
CA ASP A 80 19.39 -7.63 6.82
C ASP A 80 18.73 -6.44 6.11
N ILE A 81 17.50 -6.15 6.48
CA ILE A 81 16.87 -4.87 6.16
C ILE A 81 17.36 -3.88 7.23
N LYS A 82 18.34 -3.05 6.87
CA LYS A 82 18.69 -1.81 7.59
C LYS A 82 17.98 -0.63 6.95
#